data_AF-A0ABD1RFW0-F1
#
_entry.id   AF-A0ABD1RFW0-F1
#
_cell.length_a   1.000
_cell.length_b   1.000
_cell.length_c   1.000
_cell.angle_alpha   90.00
_cell.angle_beta   90.00
_cell.angle_gamma   90.00
#
_symmetry.space_group_name_H-M   'P 1'
#
loop_
_entity.id
_entity.type
_entity.pdbx_description
1 polymer ?
#
loop_
_entity_poly.entity_id
_entity_poly.type
_entity_poly.pdbx_seq_one_letter_code
_entity_poly.pdbx_strand_id
1 'polypeptide(L)'
;MVAYLKKAKNLISYLEVFELLQISRIENGYADDLSKLASSKDSDLMRAIPVEKLSKPSIDEAAPQNVMVINESPMWIKEIIAYLTNQASPKKRKRRENST
;
A
#
# COMPACT_ATOMS: atom_id res chain seq x y z
N MET A 1 -15.75 -5.75 -18.57
CA MET A 1 -14.36 -6.20 -18.32
C MET A 1 -13.30 -5.36 -19.02
N VAL A 2 -13.49 -4.95 -20.28
CA VAL A 2 -12.49 -4.18 -21.06
C VAL A 2 -11.97 -2.93 -20.33
N ALA A 3 -12.86 -2.18 -19.64
CA ALA A 3 -12.48 -0.99 -18.88
C ALA A 3 -11.47 -1.28 -17.74
N TYR A 4 -11.69 -2.35 -16.98
CA TYR A 4 -10.80 -2.77 -15.88
C TYR A 4 -9.45 -3.23 -16.39
N LEU A 5 -9.43 -4.01 -17.48
CA LEU A 5 -8.18 -4.44 -18.12
C LEU A 5 -7.36 -3.24 -18.61
N LYS A 6 -8.01 -2.26 -19.25
CA LYS A 6 -7.35 -1.02 -19.69
C LYS A 6 -6.75 -0.27 -18.49
N LYS A 7 -7.50 -0.12 -17.39
CA LYS A 7 -7.03 0.56 -16.18
C LYS A 7 -5.84 -0.18 -15.54
N ALA A 8 -5.90 -1.51 -15.45
CA ALA A 8 -4.78 -2.33 -14.95
C ALA A 8 -3.52 -2.17 -15.81
N LYS A 9 -3.64 -2.21 -17.14
CA LYS A 9 -2.51 -1.98 -18.06
C LYS A 9 -1.91 -0.58 -17.92
N ASN A 10 -2.76 0.44 -17.74
CA ASN A 10 -2.28 1.81 -17.49
C ASN A 10 -1.50 1.87 -16.17
N LEU A 11 -1.97 1.20 -15.10
CA LEU A 11 -1.27 1.18 -13.82
C LEU A 11 0.08 0.47 -13.90
N ILE A 12 0.16 -0.65 -14.64
CA ILE A 12 1.40 -1.39 -14.84
C ILE A 12 2.47 -0.51 -15.50
N SER A 13 2.08 0.43 -16.38
CA SER A 13 3.05 1.33 -17.04
C SER A 13 3.79 2.29 -16.09
N TYR A 14 3.34 2.45 -14.84
CA TYR A 14 4.05 3.22 -13.82
C TYR A 14 5.08 2.40 -13.03
N LEU A 15 5.10 1.07 -13.20
CA LEU A 15 6.04 0.18 -12.53
C LEU A 15 7.26 -0.05 -13.42
N GLU A 16 8.46 0.03 -12.84
CA GLU A 16 9.71 -0.25 -13.58
C GLU A 16 9.84 -1.74 -13.92
N VAL A 17 9.42 -2.61 -13.00
CA VAL A 17 9.41 -4.07 -13.15
C VAL A 17 8.05 -4.61 -12.69
N PHE A 18 7.48 -5.55 -13.45
CA PHE A 18 6.21 -6.20 -13.12
C PHE A 18 6.27 -7.68 -13.48
N GLU A 19 5.82 -8.54 -12.56
CA GLU A 19 5.66 -9.97 -12.75
C GLU A 19 4.25 -10.38 -12.31
N LEU A 20 3.61 -11.27 -13.09
CA LEU A 20 2.32 -11.84 -12.75
C LEU A 20 2.48 -13.31 -12.42
N LEU A 21 2.27 -13.64 -11.15
CA LEU A 21 2.34 -15.01 -10.66
C LEU A 21 0.93 -15.55 -10.37
N GLN A 22 0.64 -16.72 -10.91
CA GLN A 22 -0.56 -17.46 -10.56
C GLN A 22 -0.27 -18.30 -9.31
N ILE A 23 -1.01 -18.02 -8.23
CA ILE A 23 -0.94 -18.78 -6.97
C ILE A 23 -2.22 -19.56 -6.72
N SER A 24 -2.13 -20.58 -5.88
CA SER A 24 -3.31 -21.38 -5.52
C SER A 24 -4.30 -20.57 -4.67
N ARG A 25 -5.58 -20.96 -4.69
CA ARG A 25 -6.60 -20.27 -3.87
C ARG A 25 -6.31 -20.36 -2.37
N ILE A 26 -5.69 -21.44 -1.92
CA ILE A 26 -5.31 -21.66 -0.52
C ILE A 26 -4.27 -20.62 -0.09
N GLU A 27 -3.28 -20.35 -0.94
CA GLU A 27 -2.24 -19.35 -0.68
C GLU A 27 -2.77 -17.91 -0.78
N ASN A 28 -3.82 -17.68 -1.59
CA ASN A 28 -4.48 -16.38 -1.72
C ASN A 28 -5.64 -16.16 -0.72
N GLY A 29 -5.66 -16.92 0.39
CA GLY A 29 -6.77 -16.91 1.35
C GLY A 29 -7.10 -15.53 1.90
N TYR A 30 -6.08 -14.73 2.25
CA TYR A 30 -6.28 -13.37 2.77
C TYR A 30 -7.02 -12.45 1.80
N ALA A 31 -6.68 -12.48 0.52
CA ALA A 31 -7.36 -11.65 -0.48
C ALA A 31 -8.80 -12.14 -0.72
N ASP A 32 -9.03 -13.46 -0.67
CA ASP A 32 -10.36 -14.06 -0.77
C ASP A 32 -11.25 -13.65 0.41
N ASP A 33 -10.71 -13.62 1.63
CA ASP A 33 -11.44 -13.18 2.82
C ASP A 33 -11.78 -11.69 2.79
N LEU A 34 -10.86 -10.84 2.32
CA LEU A 34 -11.16 -9.42 2.09
C LEU A 34 -12.23 -9.23 1.01
N SER A 35 -12.19 -10.01 -0.07
CA SER A 35 -13.20 -9.97 -1.14
C SER A 35 -14.59 -10.37 -0.61
N LYS A 36 -14.67 -11.41 0.24
CA LYS A 36 -15.91 -11.80 0.93
C LYS A 36 -16.39 -10.70 1.87
N LEU A 37 -15.50 -10.09 2.65
CA LEU A 37 -15.84 -8.99 3.54
C LEU A 37 -16.43 -7.80 2.77
N ALA A 38 -15.79 -7.40 1.67
CA ALA A 38 -16.26 -6.30 0.82
C ALA A 38 -17.59 -6.61 0.11
N SER A 39 -17.84 -7.89 -0.21
CA SER A 39 -19.09 -8.34 -0.85
C SER A 39 -20.21 -8.63 0.16
N SER A 40 -19.85 -8.75 1.45
CA SER A 40 -20.78 -9.04 2.53
C SER A 40 -21.78 -7.90 2.69
N LYS A 41 -23.06 -8.24 2.84
CA LYS A 41 -24.13 -7.30 3.18
C LYS A 41 -24.48 -7.35 4.67
N ASP A 42 -23.62 -7.97 5.48
CA ASP A 42 -23.89 -8.26 6.88
C ASP A 42 -23.84 -6.96 7.71
N SER A 43 -25.01 -6.52 8.15
CA SER A 43 -25.19 -5.23 8.83
C SER A 43 -24.41 -5.14 10.14
N ASP A 44 -24.17 -6.27 10.79
CA ASP A 44 -23.47 -6.34 12.07
C ASP A 44 -21.95 -6.14 11.89
N LEU A 45 -21.38 -6.64 10.79
CA LEU A 45 -19.97 -6.39 10.42
C LEU A 45 -19.74 -4.94 9.99
N MET A 46 -20.70 -4.34 9.28
CA MET A 46 -20.65 -2.91 8.91
C MET A 46 -20.66 -1.97 10.13
N ARG A 47 -21.15 -2.44 11.28
CA ARG A 47 -21.14 -1.70 12.54
C ARG A 47 -19.79 -1.79 13.26
N ALA A 48 -19.06 -2.89 13.08
CA ALA A 48 -17.75 -3.12 13.69
C ALA A 48 -16.60 -2.55 12.85
N ILE A 49 -16.73 -2.59 11.52
CA ILE A 49 -15.74 -2.10 10.57
C ILE A 49 -16.41 -1.04 9.70
N PRO A 50 -16.01 0.24 9.78
CA PRO A 50 -16.53 1.27 8.89
C PRO A 50 -16.17 0.93 7.43
N VAL A 51 -17.15 0.52 6.64
CA VAL A 51 -17.00 0.32 5.20
C VAL A 51 -17.69 1.46 4.47
N GLU A 52 -16.92 2.25 3.73
CA GLU A 52 -17.47 3.31 2.91
C GLU A 52 -18.11 2.73 1.65
N LYS A 53 -19.33 3.18 1.34
CA LYS A 53 -20.02 2.84 0.10
C LYS A 53 -20.05 4.04 -0.83
N LEU A 54 -19.32 3.93 -1.93
CA LEU A 54 -19.33 4.96 -2.98
C LEU A 54 -20.67 4.95 -3.73
N SER A 55 -21.17 6.15 -4.06
CA SER A 55 -22.42 6.34 -4.82
C SER A 55 -22.25 6.05 -6.31
N LYS A 56 -21.02 6.15 -6.82
CA LYS A 56 -20.64 5.85 -8.21
C LYS A 56 -19.47 4.86 -8.24
N PRO A 57 -19.30 4.10 -9.34
CA PRO A 57 -18.14 3.23 -9.49
C PRO A 57 -16.82 4.01 -9.49
N SER A 58 -15.86 3.61 -8.65
CA SER A 58 -14.53 4.23 -8.59
C SER A 58 -13.71 4.11 -9.88
N ILE A 59 -14.11 3.22 -10.79
CA ILE A 59 -13.46 3.08 -12.10
C ILE A 59 -13.65 4.32 -12.98
N ASP A 60 -14.76 5.04 -12.81
CA ASP A 60 -15.14 6.21 -13.63
C ASP A 60 -14.55 7.53 -13.09
N GLU A 61 -14.01 7.51 -11.87
CA GLU A 61 -13.35 8.67 -11.30
C GLU A 61 -12.00 8.93 -12.00
N ALA A 62 -11.85 10.17 -12.50
CA ALA A 62 -10.64 10.69 -13.15
C ALA A 62 -9.54 11.10 -12.15
N ALA A 63 -9.71 10.77 -10.87
CA ALA A 63 -8.71 11.06 -9.85
C ALA A 63 -7.37 10.40 -10.20
N PRO A 64 -6.22 11.06 -9.95
CA PRO A 64 -4.92 10.45 -10.13
C PRO A 64 -4.88 9.20 -9.26
N GLN A 65 -4.83 8.05 -9.91
CA GLN A 65 -4.78 6.78 -9.23
C GLN A 65 -3.35 6.66 -8.68
N ASN A 66 -3.18 7.04 -7.42
CA ASN A 66 -1.89 7.02 -6.76
C ASN A 66 -1.41 5.57 -6.69
N VAL A 67 -0.49 5.21 -7.59
CA VAL A 67 0.31 4.01 -7.42
C VAL A 67 1.22 4.30 -6.23
N MET A 68 0.85 3.78 -5.06
CA MET A 68 1.72 3.82 -3.89
C MET A 68 2.87 2.86 -4.16
N VAL A 69 3.89 3.35 -4.86
CA VAL A 69 5.17 2.65 -4.96
C VAL A 69 5.78 2.68 -3.57
N ILE A 70 6.07 1.51 -3.02
CA ILE A 70 6.94 1.40 -1.85
C ILE A 70 8.32 1.81 -2.35
N ASN A 71 8.60 3.11 -2.32
CA ASN A 71 9.97 3.56 -2.45
C ASN A 71 10.69 2.97 -1.26
N GLU A 72 11.65 2.08 -1.52
CA GLU A 72 12.68 1.72 -0.55
C GLU A 72 13.49 2.99 -0.24
N SER A 73 12.88 3.90 0.53
CA SER A 73 13.59 5.02 1.13
C SER A 73 14.79 4.43 1.85
N PRO A 74 15.98 5.05 1.77
CA PRO A 74 17.19 4.53 2.42
C PRO A 74 16.97 4.42 3.93
N MET A 75 16.50 3.23 4.24
CA MET A 75 16.32 2.47 5.45
C MET A 75 16.78 3.15 6.75
N TRP A 76 15.82 3.55 7.57
CA TRP A 76 15.98 3.59 9.03
C TRP A 76 16.57 2.27 9.56
N ILE A 77 16.25 1.14 8.90
CA ILE A 77 16.86 -0.18 9.15
C ILE A 77 18.38 -0.20 8.86
N LYS A 78 18.87 0.43 7.78
CA LYS A 78 20.32 0.48 7.49
C LYS A 78 21.06 1.25 8.58
N GLU A 79 20.46 2.32 9.11
CA GLU A 79 21.03 3.06 10.24
C GLU A 79 21.10 2.19 11.51
N ILE A 80 20.06 1.41 11.80
CA ILE A 80 20.04 0.48 12.93
C ILE A 80 21.08 -0.64 12.75
N ILE A 81 21.14 -1.27 11.56
CA ILE A 81 22.12 -2.32 11.27
C ILE A 81 23.55 -1.78 11.40
N ALA A 82 23.82 -0.58 10.88
CA ALA A 82 25.14 0.06 10.99
C ALA A 82 25.52 0.35 12.45
N TYR A 83 24.57 0.79 13.27
CA TYR A 83 24.78 1.00 14.70
C TYR A 83 25.08 -0.32 15.43
N LEU A 84 24.29 -1.37 15.18
CA LEU A 84 24.49 -2.68 15.79
C LEU A 84 25.82 -3.32 15.37
N THR A 85 26.24 -3.13 14.12
CA THR A 85 27.45 -3.75 13.57
C THR A 85 28.72 -2.97 13.94
N ASN A 86 28.69 -1.64 13.90
CA ASN A 86 29.89 -0.81 13.99
C ASN A 86 29.97 0.05 15.28
N GLN A 87 28.98 -0.01 16.18
CA GLN A 87 28.80 0.91 17.31
C GLN A 87 28.84 2.41 16.91
N ALA A 88 28.66 2.72 15.63
CA ALA A 88 28.75 4.08 15.13
C ALA A 88 27.47 4.84 15.49
N SER A 89 27.58 5.79 16.43
CA SER A 89 26.48 6.66 16.85
C SER A 89 25.82 7.35 15.64
N PRO A 90 24.47 7.45 15.58
CA PRO A 90 23.80 8.32 14.63
C PRO A 90 24.36 9.74 14.79
N LYS A 91 24.75 10.39 13.68
CA LYS A 91 25.23 11.78 13.72
C LYS A 91 24.17 12.64 14.41
N LYS A 92 24.48 13.17 15.60
CA LYS A 92 23.61 14.09 16.34
C LYS A 92 23.13 15.20 15.40
N ARG A 93 21.82 15.30 15.19
CA ARG A 93 21.22 16.48 14.56
C ARG A 93 21.58 17.68 15.43
N LYS A 94 22.27 18.68 14.86
CA LYS A 94 22.54 19.94 15.56
C LYS A 94 21.19 20.57 15.91
N ARG A 95 20.86 20.54 17.20
CA ARG A 95 19.74 21.26 17.80
C ARG A 95 19.99 22.73 17.49
N ARG A 96 19.08 23.35 16.71
CA ARG A 96 19.09 24.80 16.52
C ARG A 96 18.82 25.41 17.90
N GLU A 97 19.83 26.06 18.45
CA GLU A 97 19.67 26.96 19.59
C GLU A 97 18.98 28.21 19.05
N ASN A 98 17.69 28.33 19.33
CA ASN A 98 16.96 29.56 19.15
C ASN A 98 17.18 30.33 20.46
N SER A 99 18.18 31.20 20.51
CA SER A 99 18.36 32.15 21.63
C SER A 99 17.28 33.22 21.58
N THR A 100 16.79 33.52 22.78
CA THR A 100 15.85 34.58 23.18
C THR A 100 16.31 35.97 22.75
#